data_AF-A0A317SSL4-F1
#
_entry.id   AF-A0A317SSL4-F1
#
_cell.length_a   1.000
_cell.length_b   1.000
_cell.length_c   1.000
_cell.angle_alpha   90.00
_cell.angle_beta   90.00
_cell.angle_gamma   90.00
#
_symmetry.space_group_name_H-M   'P 1'
#
loop_
_entity.id
_entity.type
_entity.pdbx_description
1 polymer ?
#
loop_
_entity_poly.entity_id
_entity_poly.type
_entity_poly.pdbx_seq_one_letter_code
_entity_poly.pdbx_strand_id
1 'polypeptide(L)' 'LKTLEKEFWEVLKWLNVVDPNTNFSSALEVHKPGTEIWPLEGPEYLKWKEGKEGVLWLYGISGCGKSVL' A
#
# COMPACT_ATOMS: atom_id res chain seq x y z
N LEU A 1 -20.51 16.56 15.42
CA LEU A 1 -19.06 16.78 15.55
C LEU A 1 -18.43 15.81 16.55
N LYS A 2 -18.72 15.89 17.86
CA LYS A 2 -18.15 14.97 18.87
C LYS A 2 -18.42 13.47 18.64
N THR A 3 -19.59 13.11 18.11
CA THR A 3 -19.95 11.71 17.84
C THR A 3 -19.17 11.10 16.67
N LEU A 4 -18.91 11.90 15.62
CA LEU A 4 -18.19 11.47 14.42
C LEU A 4 -16.71 11.18 14.73
N GLU A 5 -16.11 12.01 15.59
CA GLU A 5 -14.73 11.81 16.06
C GLU A 5 -14.62 10.53 16.89
N LYS A 6 -15.63 10.22 17.71
CA LYS A 6 -15.66 9.00 18.50
C LYS A 6 -15.75 7.75 17.62
N GLU A 7 -16.65 7.74 16.64
CA GLU A 7 -16.80 6.63 15.69
C GLU A 7 -15.51 6.42 14.87
N PHE A 8 -14.88 7.51 14.41
CA PHE A 8 -13.60 7.45 13.71
C PHE A 8 -12.50 6.81 14.57
N TRP A 9 -12.40 7.20 15.85
CA TRP A 9 -11.42 6.61 16.77
C TRP A 9 -11.68 5.15 17.09
N GLU A 10 -12.94 4.72 17.20
CA GLU A 10 -13.29 3.32 17.41
C GLU A 10 -12.90 2.47 16.19
N VAL A 11 -13.14 2.97 14.98
CA VAL A 11 -12.71 2.33 13.73
C VAL A 11 -11.18 2.26 13.65
N LEU A 12 -10.46 3.35 13.96
CA LEU A 12 -9.00 3.35 13.98
C LEU A 12 -8.44 2.36 15.01
N LYS A 13 -9.02 2.29 16.20
CA LYS A 13 -8.61 1.35 17.24
C LYS A 13 -8.87 -0.10 16.83
N TRP A 14 -9.97 -0.36 16.13
CA TRP A 14 -10.28 -1.66 15.56
C TRP A 14 -9.33 -2.04 14.40
N LEU A 15 -8.93 -1.08 13.57
CA LEU A 15 -7.95 -1.28 12.49
C LEU A 15 -6.52 -1.50 13.04
N ASN A 16 -6.17 -0.86 14.16
CA ASN A 16 -4.83 -0.91 14.76
C ASN A 16 -4.51 -2.21 15.52
N VAL A 17 -5.22 -3.31 15.23
CA VAL A 17 -4.91 -4.65 15.76
C VAL A 17 -3.57 -5.18 15.22
N VAL A 18 -3.11 -4.63 14.09
CA VAL A 18 -1.80 -4.90 13.51
C VAL A 18 -1.10 -3.56 13.32
N ASP A 19 0.07 -3.38 13.93
CA ASP A 19 0.89 -2.19 13.68
C ASP A 19 1.31 -2.16 12.20
N PRO A 20 0.84 -1.19 11.40
CA PRO A 20 1.19 -1.13 9.98
C PRO A 20 2.66 -0.76 9.77
N ASN A 21 3.30 -0.13 10.77
CA ASN A 21 4.68 0.32 10.67
C ASN A 21 5.65 -0.84 10.67
N THR A 22 5.41 -1.88 11.46
CA THR A 22 6.27 -3.07 11.49
C THR A 22 6.38 -3.73 10.11
N ASN A 23 5.25 -3.95 9.44
CA ASN A 23 5.25 -4.56 8.10
C ASN A 23 5.87 -3.63 7.04
N PHE A 24 5.57 -2.33 7.11
CA PHE A 24 6.17 -1.32 6.23
C PHE A 24 7.69 -1.23 6.42
N SER A 25 8.17 -1.19 7.66
CA SER A 25 9.60 -1.11 7.98
C SER A 25 10.34 -2.36 7.52
N SER A 26 9.78 -3.56 7.76
CA SER A 26 10.38 -4.80 7.26
C SER A 26 10.41 -4.87 5.73
N ALA A 27 9.37 -4.39 5.05
CA ALA A 27 9.36 -4.27 3.60
C ALA A 27 10.44 -3.29 3.11
N LEU A 28 10.56 -2.14 3.77
CA LEU A 28 11.58 -1.13 3.46
C LEU A 28 13.01 -1.65 3.66
N GLU A 29 13.26 -2.48 4.67
CA GLU A 29 14.56 -3.08 4.95
C GLU A 29 15.00 -4.09 3.87
N VAL A 30 14.05 -4.84 3.31
CA VAL A 30 14.33 -5.79 2.22
C VAL A 30 14.20 -5.15 0.83
N HIS A 31 13.77 -3.89 0.77
CA HIS A 31 13.60 -3.16 -0.47
C HIS A 31 14.95 -2.96 -1.15
N LYS A 32 15.10 -3.56 -2.34
CA LYS A 32 16.31 -3.41 -3.16
C LYS A 32 16.11 -2.30 -4.19
N PRO A 33 17.05 -1.34 -4.33
CA PRO A 33 17.02 -0.36 -5.41
C PRO A 33 16.88 -1.07 -6.76
N GLY A 34 15.82 -0.75 -7.51
CA GLY A 34 15.51 -1.37 -8.80
C GLY A 34 14.25 -2.26 -8.83
N THR A 35 13.72 -2.66 -7.67
CA THR A 35 12.47 -3.47 -7.59
C THR A 35 11.23 -2.65 -7.96
N GLU A 36 11.30 -1.33 -7.76
CA GLU A 36 10.25 -0.32 -8.04
C GLU A 36 10.09 0.03 -9.52
N ILE A 37 11.04 -0.35 -10.38
CA ILE A 37 11.12 0.20 -11.73
C ILE A 37 10.08 -0.46 -12.65
N TRP A 38 9.88 -1.77 -12.54
CA TRP A 38 9.05 -2.50 -13.51
C TRP A 38 7.53 -2.34 -13.35
N PRO A 39 6.93 -2.12 -12.15
CA PRO A 39 5.50 -1.88 -12.03
C PRO A 39 5.12 -0.39 -12.03
N LEU A 40 6.04 0.54 -11.66
CA LEU A 40 5.73 1.97 -11.52
C LEU A 40 5.93 2.78 -12.82
N GLU A 41 6.55 2.20 -13.85
CA GLU A 41 6.69 2.84 -15.16
C GLU A 41 5.59 2.44 -16.15
N GLY A 42 4.72 1.50 -15.76
CA GLY A 42 3.65 1.01 -16.61
C GLY A 42 2.52 2.04 -16.82
N PRO A 43 1.90 2.10 -18.01
CA PRO A 43 0.81 3.02 -18.30
C PRO A 43 -0.42 2.81 -17.40
N GLU A 44 -0.64 1.59 -16.90
CA GLU A 44 -1.71 1.27 -15.93
C GLU A 44 -1.47 1.94 -14.57
N TYR A 45 -0.23 1.86 -14.06
CA TYR A 45 0.14 2.55 -12.82
C TYR A 45 0.00 4.06 -12.95
N LEU A 46 0.46 4.64 -14.08
CA LEU A 46 0.37 6.10 -14.29
C LEU A 46 -1.08 6.57 -14.33
N LYS A 47 -1.98 5.84 -15.00
CA LYS A 47 -3.42 6.15 -15.02
C LYS A 47 -4.08 6.05 -13.65
N TRP A 48 -3.75 4.99 -12.89
CA TRP A 48 -4.21 4.84 -11.51
C TRP A 48 -3.70 5.99 -10.62
N LYS A 49 -2.41 6.33 -10.73
CA LYS A 49 -1.78 7.42 -9.96
C LYS A 49 -2.40 8.78 -10.26
N GLU A 50 -2.79 9.03 -11.50
CA GLU A 50 -3.50 10.24 -11.92
C GLU A 50 -4.99 10.26 -11.46
N GLY A 51 -5.45 9.23 -10.76
CA GLY A 51 -6.82 9.13 -10.26
C GLY A 51 -7.86 8.86 -11.34
N LYS A 52 -7.43 8.44 -12.54
CA LYS A 52 -8.31 8.15 -13.68
C LYS A 52 -8.92 6.74 -13.63
N GLU A 53 -8.38 5.87 -12.78
CA GLU A 53 -8.84 4.49 -12.58
C GLU A 53 -8.93 4.18 -11.08
N GLY A 54 -9.96 3.42 -10.66
CA GLY A 54 -10.27 3.18 -9.24
C GLY A 54 -9.48 2.05 -8.58
N VAL A 55 -8.92 1.11 -9.36
CA VAL A 55 -8.23 -0.08 -8.85
C VAL A 55 -7.04 -0.41 -9.76
N LEU A 56 -5.86 -0.63 -9.16
CA LEU A 56 -4.66 -1.12 -9.85
C LEU A 56 -4.41 -2.58 -9.48
N TRP A 57 -4.18 -3.45 -10.46
CA TRP A 57 -3.91 -4.87 -10.24
C TRP A 57 -2.45 -5.21 -10.53
N LEU A 58 -1.65 -5.42 -9.48
CA LEU A 58 -0.25 -5.81 -9.60
C LEU A 58 -0.13 -7.34 -9.62
N TYR A 59 0.18 -7.93 -10.78
CA TYR A 59 0.39 -9.37 -10.93
C TYR A 59 1.88 -9.71 -11.13
N GLY A 60 2.29 -10.90 -10.66
CA GLY A 60 3.65 -11.39 -10.82
C GLY A 60 3.85 -12.70 -10.07
N ILE A 61 4.94 -13.42 -10.35
CA ILE A 61 5.26 -14.70 -9.70
C ILE A 61 5.39 -14.55 -8.17
N SER A 62 5.19 -15.65 -7.43
CA SER A 62 5.41 -15.62 -5.97
C SER A 62 6.86 -15.18 -5.67
N GLY A 63 7.05 -14.34 -4.66
CA GLY A 63 8.37 -13.82 -4.30
C GLY A 63 8.92 -12.70 -5.20
N CYS A 64 8.19 -12.20 -6.20
CA CYS A 64 8.66 -11.09 -7.06
C CYS A 64 8.60 -9.69 -6.40
N GLY A 65 8.45 -9.60 -5.08
CA GLY A 65 8.51 -8.32 -4.36
C GLY A 65 7.23 -7.47 -4.39
N LYS A 66 6.06 -8.00 -4.79
CA LYS A 66 4.80 -7.23 -4.85
C LYS A 66 4.41 -6.55 -3.52
N SER A 67 4.68 -7.20 -2.39
CA SER A 67 4.40 -6.68 -1.05
C SER A 67 5.51 -5.78 -0.49
N VAL A 68 6.63 -5.68 -1.21
CA VAL A 68 7.86 -4.95 -0.84
C VAL A 68 8.01 -3.66 -1.67
N LEU A 69 7.24 -3.53 -2.75
CA LEU A 69 7.06 -2.28 -3.52
C LEU A 69 6.55 -1.13 -2.66
#